data_AF-A0A7J4GIE7-F1
#
_entry.id   AF-A0A7J4GIE7-F1
#
_cell.length_a   1.000
_cell.length_b   1.000
_cell.length_c   1.000
_cell.angle_alpha   90.00
_cell.angle_beta   90.00
_cell.angle_gamma   90.00
#
_symmetry.space_group_name_H-M   'P 1'
#
loop_
_entity.id
_entity.type
_entity.pdbx_description
1 polymer ?
#
loop_
_entity_poly.entity_id
_entity_poly.type
_entity_poly.pdbx_seq_one_letter_code
_entity_poly.pdbx_strand_id
1 'polypeptide(L)' 'YDSVGDRVPIVGCGGIESGATAWNAITNGSSLIQLYSAMVFHGPSVVSKIVKDLRKRVDAERFQDLDEAVGYARN' A
#
# COMPACT_ATOMS: atom_id res chain seq x y z
N TYR A 1 6.29 -7.90 9.00
CA TYR A 1 6.01 -9.22 8.43
C TYR A 1 6.91 -10.27 9.07
N ASP A 2 8.23 -10.15 9.00
CA ASP A 2 9.21 -11.17 9.42
C ASP A 2 9.00 -11.80 10.82
N SER A 3 8.52 -11.04 11.80
CA SER A 3 8.31 -11.55 13.17
C SER A 3 6.91 -12.14 13.43
N VAL A 4 5.91 -11.80 12.61
CA VAL A 4 4.49 -12.14 12.87
C VAL A 4 3.83 -12.96 11.75
N GLY A 5 4.38 -12.88 10.54
CA GLY A 5 3.81 -13.41 9.31
C GLY A 5 2.40 -12.87 9.06
N ASP A 6 1.60 -13.68 8.38
CA ASP A 6 0.24 -13.35 7.93
C ASP A 6 -0.81 -13.37 9.06
N ARG A 7 -0.39 -13.68 10.29
CA ARG A 7 -1.28 -13.87 11.45
C ARG A 7 -1.77 -12.57 12.07
N VAL A 8 -1.11 -11.46 11.77
CA VAL A 8 -1.40 -10.15 12.37
C VAL A 8 -1.49 -9.11 11.26
N PRO A 9 -2.66 -8.48 11.03
CA PRO A 9 -2.77 -7.37 10.08
C PRO A 9 -1.85 -6.22 10.47
N ILE A 10 -1.09 -5.70 9.51
CA ILE A 10 -0.14 -4.60 9.72
C ILE A 10 -0.70 -3.31 9.09
N VAL A 11 -0.70 -2.22 9.85
CA VAL A 11 -0.99 -0.87 9.34
C VAL A 11 0.33 -0.16 9.03
N GLY A 12 0.64 0.01 7.75
CA GLY A 12 1.81 0.76 7.28
C GLY A 12 1.60 2.26 7.45
N CYS A 13 2.58 2.95 8.04
CA CYS A 13 2.54 4.41 8.18
C CYS A 13 3.93 5.02 8.02
N GLY A 14 3.96 6.31 7.68
CA GLY A 14 5.20 7.07 7.45
C GLY A 14 5.69 7.02 6.01
N GLY A 15 5.94 8.20 5.41
CA GLY A 15 6.49 8.30 4.05
C GLY A 15 5.58 7.84 2.90
N ILE A 16 4.29 7.63 3.15
CA ILE A 16 3.31 7.21 2.13
C ILE A 16 2.71 8.45 1.46
N GLU A 17 3.26 8.81 0.31
CA GLU A 17 2.93 10.05 -0.42
C GLU A 17 2.63 9.83 -1.91
N SER A 18 2.78 8.60 -2.39
CA SER A 18 2.61 8.24 -3.80
C SER A 18 2.12 6.80 -3.97
N GLY A 19 1.60 6.46 -5.16
CA GLY A 19 1.18 5.09 -5.45
C GLY A 19 2.34 4.09 -5.34
N ALA A 20 3.58 4.53 -5.62
CA ALA A 20 4.78 3.69 -5.48
C ALA A 20 5.13 3.40 -4.02
N THR A 21 5.11 4.41 -3.14
CA THR A 21 5.37 4.22 -1.71
C THR A 21 4.27 3.40 -1.04
N ALA A 22 3.01 3.62 -1.42
CA ALA A 22 1.87 2.80 -0.99
C ALA A 22 2.00 1.33 -1.44
N TRP A 23 2.31 1.10 -2.72
CA TRP A 23 2.52 -0.24 -3.26
C TRP A 23 3.64 -0.97 -2.51
N ASN A 24 4.77 -0.31 -2.30
CA ASN A 24 5.88 -0.86 -1.54
C ASN A 24 5.45 -1.23 -0.11
N ALA A 25 4.67 -0.39 0.58
CA ALA A 25 4.21 -0.72 1.93
C ALA A 25 3.34 -1.99 1.94
N ILE A 26 2.45 -2.14 0.95
CA ILE A 26 1.53 -3.26 0.82
C ILE A 26 2.28 -4.55 0.46
N THR A 27 3.12 -4.53 -0.58
CA THR A 27 3.89 -5.70 -1.01
C THR A 27 4.93 -6.15 0.00
N ASN A 28 5.34 -5.26 0.90
CA ASN A 28 6.17 -5.62 2.05
C ASN A 28 5.38 -6.17 3.24
N GLY A 29 4.05 -6.21 3.17
CA GLY A 29 3.18 -6.89 4.13
C GLY A 29 2.23 -6.00 4.93
N SER A 30 2.04 -4.74 4.55
CA SER A 30 1.01 -3.89 5.17
C SER A 30 -0.36 -4.23 4.59
N SER A 31 -1.29 -4.66 5.44
CA SER A 31 -2.69 -4.91 5.04
C SER A 31 -3.48 -3.61 4.88
N LEU A 32 -3.07 -2.56 5.60
CA LEU A 32 -3.65 -1.21 5.53
C LEU A 32 -2.54 -0.16 5.48
N ILE A 33 -2.85 1.03 4.99
CA ILE A 33 -1.93 2.17 4.98
C ILE A 33 -2.58 3.42 5.56
N GLN A 34 -1.80 4.23 6.26
CA GLN A 34 -2.23 5.51 6.82
C GLN A 34 -1.43 6.67 6.23
N LEU A 35 -2.14 7.73 5.88
CA LEU A 35 -1.56 8.98 5.40
C LEU A 35 -1.80 10.09 6.41
N TYR A 36 -0.80 10.95 6.59
CA TYR A 36 -0.97 12.20 7.35
C TYR A 36 -0.22 13.35 6.69
N SER A 37 1.11 13.40 6.79
CA SER A 37 1.94 14.48 6.24
C SER A 37 1.70 14.69 4.73
N ALA A 38 1.50 13.62 3.97
CA ALA A 38 1.20 13.71 2.55
C ALA A 38 -0.07 14.51 2.23
N MET A 39 -1.11 14.43 3.07
CA MET A 39 -2.33 15.24 2.87
C MET A 39 -2.08 16.72 3.17
N VAL A 40 -1.18 17.03 4.10
CA VAL A 40 -0.78 18.40 4.42
C VAL A 40 0.05 19.01 3.29
N PHE A 41 1.04 18.26 2.76
CA PHE A 41 1.97 18.79 1.75
C PHE A 41 1.45 18.69 0.30
N HIS A 42 0.63 17.70 -0.03
CA HIS A 42 0.17 17.45 -1.41
C HIS A 42 -1.35 17.63 -1.58
N GLY A 43 -2.04 18.01 -0.50
CA GLY A 43 -3.49 18.18 -0.45
C GLY A 43 -4.25 16.84 -0.43
N PRO A 44 -5.56 16.88 -0.13
CA PRO A 44 -6.40 15.68 0.03
C PRO A 44 -6.50 14.83 -1.24
N SER A 45 -6.23 15.41 -2.42
CA SER A 45 -6.24 14.68 -3.70
C SER A 45 -5.24 13.53 -3.76
N VAL A 46 -4.18 13.54 -2.94
CA VAL A 46 -3.15 12.50 -2.87
C VAL A 46 -3.75 11.11 -2.64
N VAL A 47 -4.81 11.03 -1.83
CA VAL A 47 -5.51 9.77 -1.53
C VAL A 47 -6.07 9.15 -2.81
N SER A 48 -6.82 9.94 -3.58
CA SER A 48 -7.42 9.46 -4.85
C SER A 48 -6.38 9.10 -5.91
N LYS A 49 -5.23 9.80 -5.93
CA LYS A 49 -4.12 9.49 -6.83
C LYS A 49 -3.51 8.13 -6.50
N ILE A 50 -3.25 7.89 -5.21
CA ILE A 50 -2.72 6.62 -4.70
C ILE A 50 -3.67 5.47 -5.03
N VAL A 51 -4.97 5.60 -4.73
CA VAL A 51 -5.96 4.56 -5.02
C VAL A 51 -6.00 4.21 -6.51
N LYS A 52 -5.95 5.21 -7.39
CA LYS A 52 -5.92 4.98 -8.85
C LYS A 52 -4.67 4.23 -9.29
N ASP A 53 -3.51 4.59 -8.75
CA ASP A 53 -2.26 3.93 -9.10
C ASP A 53 -2.16 2.51 -8.53
N LEU A 54 -2.68 2.26 -7.33
CA LEU A 54 -2.78 0.91 -6.77
C LEU A 54 -3.66 0.01 -7.65
N ARG A 55 -4.83 0.51 -8.11
CA ARG A 55 -5.69 -0.24 -9.03
C ARG A 55 -4.96 -0.64 -10.32
N LYS A 56 -4.24 0.30 -10.95
CA LYS A 56 -3.45 0.01 -12.15
C LYS A 56 -2.40 -1.07 -11.90
N ARG A 57 -1.81 -1.12 -10.71
CA ARG A 57 -0.80 -2.12 -10.35
C ARG A 57 -1.42 -3.50 -10.12
N VAL A 58 -2.55 -3.56 -9.43
CA VAL A 58 -3.37 -4.79 -9.30
C VAL A 58 -3.69 -5.35 -10.69
N ASP A 59 -4.18 -4.51 -11.61
CA ASP A 59 -4.47 -4.92 -12.99
C ASP A 59 -3.22 -5.39 -13.74
N ALA A 60 -2.08 -4.71 -13.56
CA ALA A 60 -0.82 -5.05 -14.22
C ALA A 60 -0.21 -6.38 -13.75
N GLU A 61 -0.30 -6.68 -12.46
CA GLU A 61 0.13 -7.95 -11.87
C GLU A 61 -0.90 -9.08 -12.07
N ARG A 62 -2.07 -8.77 -12.63
CA ARG A 62 -3.21 -9.68 -12.83
C ARG A 62 -3.76 -10.27 -11.53
N PHE A 63 -3.70 -9.50 -10.45
CA PHE A 63 -4.32 -9.87 -9.19
C PHE A 63 -5.84 -9.68 -9.25
N GLN A 64 -6.60 -10.51 -8.53
CA GLN A 64 -8.05 -10.30 -8.41
C GLN A 64 -8.37 -9.01 -7.63
N ASP A 65 -7.61 -8.74 -6.58
CA ASP A 65 -7.76 -7.58 -5.72
C ASP A 65 -6.43 -7.21 -5.05
N LEU A 66 -6.47 -6.25 -4.12
CA LEU A 66 -5.28 -5.74 -3.45
C LEU A 66 -4.77 -6.69 -2.36
N ASP A 67 -5.58 -7.62 -1.87
CA ASP A 67 -5.19 -8.52 -0.78
C ASP A 67 -4.13 -9.51 -1.27
N GLU A 68 -4.19 -9.94 -2.52
CA GLU A 68 -3.14 -10.75 -3.17
C GLU A 68 -1.78 -10.04 -3.24
N ALA A 69 -1.76 -8.71 -3.18
CA ALA A 69 -0.52 -7.95 -3.17
C ALA A 69 0.13 -7.89 -1.78
N VAL A 70 -0.58 -8.22 -0.69
CA VAL A 70 -0.04 -8.11 0.67
C VAL A 70 1.09 -9.13 0.86
N GLY A 71 2.30 -8.63 1.15
CA GLY A 71 3.46 -9.49 1.36
C GLY A 71 4.07 -10.10 0.08
N TYR A 72 3.53 -9.78 -1.10
CA TYR A 72 3.95 -10.35 -2.39
C TYR A 72 5.46 -10.23 -2.68
N ALA A 73 6.13 -9.16 -2.25
CA ALA A 73 7.56 -8.96 -2.49
C ALA A 73 8.46 -9.82 -1.59
N ARG A 74 7.89 -10.56 -0.64
CA ARG A 74 8.59 -11.43 0.32
C ARG A 74 8.35 -12.92 0.09
N ASN A 75 7.56 -13.29 -0.92
CA ASN A 75 7.30 -14.68 -1.34
C ASN A 75 8.23 -15.14 -2.45
#